data_AF-A0A665U8R5-F1
#
_entry.id   AF-A0A665U8R5-F1
#
_cell.length_a   1.000
_cell.length_b   1.000
_cell.length_c   1.000
_cell.angle_alpha   90.00
_cell.angle_beta   90.00
_cell.angle_gamma   90.00
#
_symmetry.space_group_name_H-M   'P 1'
#
loop_
_entity.id
_entity.type
_entity.pdbx_description
1 polymer ?
#
loop_
_entity_poly.entity_id
_entity_poly.type
_entity_poly.pdbx_seq_one_letter_code
_entity_poly.pdbx_strand_id
1 'polypeptide(L)' 'MDTQKDLQPPKQQPMIYICGECHTENEIKARDPIRCRECGYRIMYKKRTKRLVVFDAR' A
#
# COMPACT_ATOMS: atom_id res chain seq x y z
N MET A 1 -1.33 -37.30 16.45
CA MET A 1 -2.12 -36.96 15.23
C MET A 1 -2.12 -35.45 15.17
N ASP A 2 -0.96 -34.94 14.78
CA ASP A 2 -0.54 -33.57 15.00
C ASP A 2 -0.95 -32.78 13.77
N THR A 3 -2.07 -32.08 13.87
CA THR A 3 -2.63 -31.27 12.81
C THR A 3 -1.72 -30.07 12.56
N GLN A 4 -0.72 -30.23 11.70
CA GLN A 4 0.02 -29.11 11.12
C GLN A 4 -0.98 -28.21 10.38
N LYS A 5 -1.33 -27.10 11.01
CA LYS A 5 -2.18 -26.06 10.41
C LYS A 5 -1.28 -25.22 9.53
N ASP A 6 -1.35 -25.45 8.22
CA ASP A 6 -0.63 -24.71 7.18
C ASP A 6 -0.68 -23.19 7.43
N LEU A 7 0.45 -22.62 7.82
CA LEU A 7 0.68 -21.18 7.85
C LEU A 7 0.72 -20.70 6.39
N GLN A 8 -0.46 -20.42 5.82
CA GLN A 8 -0.53 -19.77 4.52
C GLN A 8 0.21 -18.44 4.59
N PRO A 9 1.17 -18.17 3.68
CA PRO A 9 1.84 -16.88 3.64
C PRO A 9 0.78 -15.78 3.42
N PRO A 10 0.91 -14.63 4.09
CA PRO A 10 -0.07 -13.57 4.01
C PRO A 10 -0.26 -13.15 2.55
N LYS A 11 -1.50 -13.25 2.05
CA LYS A 11 -1.87 -12.77 0.71
C LYS A 11 -1.41 -11.31 0.57
N GLN A 12 -0.58 -11.03 -0.44
CA GLN A 12 -0.05 -9.69 -0.67
C GLN A 12 -1.22 -8.74 -0.93
N GLN A 13 -1.47 -7.82 0.02
CA GLN A 13 -2.50 -6.81 -0.14
C GLN A 13 -2.09 -5.80 -1.21
N PRO A 14 -3.01 -5.35 -2.08
CA PRO A 14 -2.71 -4.30 -3.04
C PRO A 14 -2.29 -3.03 -2.31
N MET A 15 -1.16 -2.44 -2.74
CA MET A 15 -0.64 -1.19 -2.17
C MET A 15 -1.30 0.00 -2.88
N ILE A 16 -1.88 0.90 -2.07
CA ILE A 16 -2.52 2.12 -2.55
C ILE A 16 -1.54 3.29 -2.41
N TYR A 17 -1.34 4.01 -3.51
CA TYR A 17 -0.57 5.24 -3.59
C TYR A 17 -1.50 6.43 -3.82
N ILE A 18 -1.07 7.62 -3.40
CA ILE A 18 -1.80 8.87 -3.55
C ILE A 18 -0.98 9.77 -4.47
N CYS A 19 -1.59 10.30 -5.53
CA CYS A 19 -0.91 11.20 -6.44
C CYS A 19 -0.55 12.54 -5.76
N GLY A 20 0.62 13.09 -6.05
CA GLY A 20 1.05 14.36 -5.47
C GLY A 20 0.30 15.60 -5.96
N GLU A 21 -0.37 15.53 -7.11
CA GLU A 21 -1.06 16.68 -7.72
C GLU A 21 -2.58 16.56 -7.60
N CYS A 22 -3.17 15.50 -8.14
CA CYS A 22 -4.63 15.28 -8.08
C CYS A 22 -5.11 14.61 -6.79
N HIS A 23 -4.20 14.17 -5.91
CA HIS A 23 -4.54 13.52 -4.64
C HIS A 23 -5.42 12.27 -4.76
N THR A 24 -5.53 11.71 -5.96
CA THR A 24 -6.33 10.51 -6.20
C THR A 24 -5.57 9.25 -5.88
N GLU A 25 -6.33 8.21 -5.53
CA GLU A 25 -5.80 6.92 -5.12
C GLU A 25 -5.49 6.05 -6.34
N ASN A 26 -4.25 5.61 -6.46
CA ASN A 26 -3.77 4.73 -7.52
C ASN A 26 -3.30 3.40 -6.94
N GLU A 27 -3.87 2.30 -7.42
CA GLU A 27 -3.37 0.95 -7.18
C GLU A 27 -2.26 0.64 -8.20
N ILE A 28 -1.03 0.49 -7.71
CA ILE A 28 0.16 0.21 -8.53
C ILE A 28 0.77 -1.10 -8.04
N LYS A 29 0.92 -2.09 -8.93
CA LYS A 29 1.56 -3.37 -8.59
C LYS A 29 3.08 -3.26 -8.73
N ALA A 30 3.80 -4.22 -8.16
CA ALA A 30 5.24 -4.32 -8.38
C ALA A 30 5.53 -4.48 -9.88
N ARG A 31 6.49 -3.70 -10.40
CA ARG A 31 6.90 -3.60 -11.82
C ARG A 31 6.02 -2.73 -12.72
N ASP A 32 4.86 -2.27 -12.26
CA ASP A 32 4.06 -1.31 -13.04
C ASP A 32 4.75 0.07 -13.09
N PRO A 33 4.65 0.81 -14.20
CA PRO A 33 5.21 2.15 -14.31
C PRO A 33 4.50 3.12 -13.36
N ILE A 34 5.29 3.94 -12.65
CA ILE A 34 4.76 4.95 -11.72
C ILE A 34 4.19 6.12 -12.53
N ARG A 35 2.88 6.09 -12.76
CA ARG A 35 2.11 7.17 -13.39
C ARG A 35 0.71 7.23 -12.81
N CYS A 36 0.23 8.43 -12.53
CA CYS A 36 -1.18 8.64 -12.21
C CYS A 36 -2.03 8.37 -13.45
N ARG A 37 -3.14 7.66 -13.28
CA ARG A 37 -4.08 7.33 -14.37
C ARG A 37 -4.88 8.54 -14.87
N GLU A 38 -5.01 9.58 -14.05
CA GLU A 38 -5.85 10.74 -14.38
C GLU A 38 -5.04 11.92 -14.91
N CYS A 39 -3.95 12.30 -14.23
CA CYS A 39 -3.14 13.47 -14.60
C CYS A 39 -1.80 13.14 -15.28
N GLY A 40 -1.38 11.87 -15.29
CA GLY A 40 -0.08 11.47 -15.84
C GLY A 40 1.14 11.87 -15.01
N TYR A 41 0.93 12.50 -13.84
CA TYR A 41 1.99 12.85 -12.89
C TYR A 41 2.71 11.61 -12.35
N ARG A 42 4.00 11.75 -12.04
CA ARG A 42 4.89 10.60 -11.73
C ARG A 42 5.31 10.52 -10.27
N ILE A 43 4.96 11.49 -9.45
CA ILE A 43 5.27 11.48 -8.02
C ILE A 43 4.04 11.02 -7.24
N MET A 44 4.25 10.01 -6.41
CA MET A 44 3.22 9.29 -5.67
C MET A 44 3.66 9.13 -4.21
N TYR A 45 2.74 9.38 -3.27
CA TYR A 45 2.93 9.14 -1.86
C TYR A 45 2.32 7.80 -1.44
N LYS A 46 2.95 7.10 -0.50
CA LYS A 46 2.37 5.87 0.05
C LYS A 46 1.26 6.22 1.04
N LYS A 47 0.10 5.58 0.93
CA LYS A 47 -1.01 5.79 1.87
C LYS A 47 -0.61 5.40 3.30
N ARG A 48 -1.05 6.17 4.30
CA ARG A 48 -0.81 5.90 5.72
C ARG A 48 -1.33 4.51 6.09
N THR A 49 -0.62 3.83 6.99
CA THR A 49 -1.06 2.55 7.54
C THR A 49 -2.37 2.72 8.31
N LYS A 50 -3.27 1.72 8.21
CA LYS A 50 -4.48 1.63 9.04
C LYS A 50 -4.19 1.05 10.43
N ARG A 51 -2.96 0.57 10.68
CA ARG A 51 -2.55 0.04 11.98
C ARG A 51 -2.44 1.18 12.98
N LEU A 52 -2.90 0.94 14.20
CA LEU A 52 -2.74 1.86 15.32
C LEU A 52 -1.25 2.08 15.58
N VAL A 53 -0.85 3.34 15.67
CA VAL A 53 0.51 3.73 16.08
C VAL A 53 0.37 4.51 17.37
N VAL A 54 0.97 3.99 18.44
CA VAL A 54 0.99 4.61 19.76
C VAL A 54 2.38 5.23 19.93
N PHE A 55 2.41 6.50 20.27
CA PHE A 55 3.65 7.23 20.56
C PHE A 55 3.67 7.59 22.05
N ASP A 56 4.82 7.46 22.70
CA ASP A 56 5.05 8.02 24.04
C ASP A 56 5.58 9.45 23.88
N ALA A 57 5.16 10.37 24.75
CA ALA A 57 5.45 11.81 24.63
C ALA A 57 6.70 12.24 25.42
N ARG A 58 7.62 11.29 25.64
CA ARG A 58 8.87 11.51 26.37
C ARG A 58 9.99 11.99 25.46
#